data_AF-A0A5N9A5C6-F1
#
_entry.id   AF-A0A5N9A5C6-F1
#
_cell.length_a   1.000
_cell.length_b   1.000
_cell.length_c   1.000
_cell.angle_alpha   90.00
_cell.angle_beta   90.00
_cell.angle_gamma   90.00
#
_symmetry.space_group_name_H-M   'P 1'
#
loop_
_entity.id
_entity.type
_entity.pdbx_description
1 polymer ?
#
loop_
_entity_poly.entity_id
_entity_poly.type
_entity_poly.pdbx_seq_one_letter_code
_entity_poly.pdbx_strand_id
1 'polypeptide(L)'
;MLRFAFKALWRLLRLAVRLMVMVLKLTFGLAWRLTLGRSVAYVRRDWNDRGVGRVRWSQLRDPRLDTLSGGAQVENPLPLLHGYVWCDKVRGEIGHSCAHGPGPHNIKVCMLREDNTRLVWRRLLDVAGPDCRLESG
;
A
#
# COMPACT_ATOMS: atom_id res chain seq x y z
N MET A 1 21.01 -52.23 4.18
CA MET A 1 20.25 -51.57 3.07
C MET A 1 19.04 -50.77 3.55
N LEU A 2 18.19 -51.32 4.43
CA LEU A 2 16.93 -50.68 4.88
C LEU A 2 17.09 -49.28 5.52
N ARG A 3 18.14 -49.08 6.32
CA ARG A 3 18.49 -47.78 6.95
C ARG A 3 18.89 -46.68 5.95
N PHE A 4 19.50 -47.06 4.83
CA PHE A 4 19.88 -46.11 3.77
C PHE A 4 18.67 -45.71 2.94
N ALA A 5 17.82 -46.67 2.58
CA ALA A 5 16.55 -46.42 1.91
C ALA A 5 15.64 -45.50 2.74
N PHE A 6 15.54 -45.73 4.06
CA PHE A 6 14.76 -44.87 4.97
C PHE A 6 15.31 -43.44 5.03
N LYS A 7 16.64 -43.25 5.11
CA LYS A 7 17.26 -41.92 5.09
C LYS A 7 17.04 -41.20 3.75
N ALA A 8 17.12 -41.91 2.63
CA ALA A 8 16.88 -41.35 1.29
C ALA A 8 15.42 -40.94 1.12
N LEU A 9 14.48 -41.81 1.50
CA LEU A 9 13.05 -41.53 1.50
C LEU A 9 12.72 -40.32 2.38
N TRP A 10 13.33 -40.22 3.56
CA TRP A 10 13.11 -39.07 4.44
C TRP A 10 13.67 -37.77 3.82
N ARG A 11 14.84 -37.81 3.16
CA ARG A 11 15.36 -36.62 2.46
C ARG A 11 14.45 -36.17 1.32
N LEU A 12 13.91 -37.12 0.55
CA LEU A 12 12.97 -36.83 -0.54
C LEU A 12 11.67 -36.23 -0.01
N LEU A 13 11.10 -36.78 1.07
CA LEU A 13 9.90 -36.22 1.70
C LEU A 13 10.14 -34.79 2.20
N ARG A 14 11.29 -34.50 2.82
CA ARG A 14 11.64 -33.12 3.23
C ARG A 14 11.73 -32.17 2.05
N LEU A 15 12.35 -32.61 0.95
CA LEU A 15 12.44 -31.80 -0.26
C LEU A 15 11.05 -31.52 -0.84
N ALA A 16 10.20 -32.54 -0.90
CA ALA A 16 8.82 -32.40 -1.36
C ALA A 16 8.02 -31.42 -0.50
N VAL A 17 8.12 -31.52 0.84
CA VAL A 17 7.46 -30.58 1.76
C VAL A 17 8.02 -29.16 1.60
N ARG A 18 9.34 -29.00 1.47
CA ARG A 18 9.95 -27.67 1.22
C ARG A 18 9.48 -27.06 -0.09
N LEU A 19 9.42 -27.84 -1.16
CA LEU A 19 8.93 -27.42 -2.46
C LEU A 19 7.44 -27.03 -2.37
N MET A 20 6.63 -27.86 -1.72
CA MET A 20 5.20 -27.59 -1.49
C MET A 20 4.99 -26.26 -0.73
N VAL A 21 5.74 -26.03 0.35
CA VAL A 21 5.69 -24.76 1.10
C VAL A 21 6.12 -23.58 0.24
N MET A 22 7.16 -23.73 -0.58
CA MET A 22 7.63 -22.68 -1.49
C MET A 22 6.57 -22.33 -2.54
N VAL A 23 5.95 -23.34 -3.16
CA VAL A 23 4.86 -23.17 -4.13
C VAL A 23 3.66 -22.50 -3.46
N LEU A 24 3.25 -22.93 -2.27
CA LEU A 24 2.18 -22.29 -1.49
C LEU A 24 2.46 -20.81 -1.21
N LYS A 25 3.69 -20.46 -0.82
CA LYS A 25 4.07 -19.05 -0.61
C LYS A 25 4.01 -18.23 -1.90
N LEU A 26 4.43 -18.80 -3.02
CA LEU A 26 4.40 -18.14 -4.32
C LEU A 26 2.96 -17.93 -4.82
N THR A 27 2.12 -18.96 -4.77
CA THR A 27 0.73 -18.89 -5.24
C THR A 27 -0.12 -17.99 -4.34
N PHE A 28 0.05 -18.09 -3.02
CA PHE A 28 -0.60 -17.18 -2.08
C PHE A 28 -0.14 -15.74 -2.30
N GLY A 29 1.18 -15.50 -2.48
CA GLY A 29 1.72 -14.18 -2.77
C GLY A 29 1.18 -13.59 -4.08
N LEU A 30 1.02 -14.41 -5.13
CA LEU A 30 0.48 -13.98 -6.42
C LEU A 30 -1.01 -13.68 -6.33
N ALA A 31 -1.80 -14.58 -5.73
CA ALA A 31 -3.23 -14.39 -5.51
C ALA A 31 -3.50 -13.13 -4.69
N TRP A 32 -2.72 -12.90 -3.63
CA TRP A 32 -2.80 -11.71 -2.79
C TRP A 32 -2.47 -10.41 -3.55
N ARG A 33 -1.46 -10.43 -4.44
CA ARG A 33 -1.15 -9.28 -5.32
C ARG A 33 -2.29 -8.99 -6.30
N LEU A 34 -2.93 -10.02 -6.86
CA LEU A 34 -4.00 -9.87 -7.83
C LEU A 34 -5.32 -9.38 -7.21
N THR A 35 -5.72 -9.93 -6.06
CA THR A 35 -6.93 -9.48 -5.36
C THR A 35 -6.77 -8.06 -4.84
N LEU A 36 -5.62 -7.74 -4.25
CA LEU A 36 -5.41 -6.42 -3.66
C LEU A 36 -5.02 -5.33 -4.65
N GLY A 37 -4.48 -5.67 -5.84
CA GLY A 37 -4.30 -4.69 -6.92
C GLY A 37 -5.63 -4.07 -7.40
N ARG A 38 -6.75 -4.73 -7.08
CA ARG A 38 -8.12 -4.28 -7.34
C ARG A 38 -8.76 -3.57 -6.14
N SER A 39 -8.16 -3.64 -4.95
CA SER A 39 -8.67 -2.95 -3.77
C SER A 39 -8.63 -1.43 -3.98
N VAL A 40 -9.65 -0.77 -3.44
CA VAL A 40 -9.78 0.67 -3.50
C VAL A 40 -9.24 1.26 -2.20
N ALA A 41 -8.41 2.30 -2.32
CA ALA A 41 -8.00 3.15 -1.22
C ALA A 41 -8.77 4.47 -1.32
N TYR A 42 -9.27 4.92 -0.18
CA TYR A 42 -9.90 6.23 -0.04
C TYR A 42 -8.84 7.25 0.34
N VAL A 43 -8.86 8.38 -0.34
CA VAL A 43 -7.83 9.41 -0.31
C VAL A 43 -8.47 10.79 -0.19
N ARG A 44 -7.78 11.72 0.44
CA ARG A 44 -8.16 13.14 0.53
C ARG A 44 -7.02 14.02 0.06
N ARG A 45 -7.31 15.26 -0.36
CA ARG A 45 -6.25 16.21 -0.74
C ARG A 45 -5.51 16.75 0.49
N ASP A 46 -6.26 16.93 1.57
CA ASP A 46 -5.80 17.27 2.90
C ASP A 46 -6.61 16.51 3.96
N TRP A 47 -6.11 16.42 5.19
CA TRP A 47 -6.71 15.61 6.25
C TRP A 47 -8.10 16.10 6.69
N ASN A 48 -8.33 17.42 6.60
CA ASN A 48 -9.59 18.06 6.93
C ASN A 48 -10.43 18.39 5.69
N ASP A 49 -10.00 17.96 4.50
CA ASP A 49 -10.74 18.19 3.27
C ASP A 49 -12.05 17.40 3.32
N ARG A 50 -13.15 18.03 2.91
CA ARG A 50 -14.48 17.36 2.85
C ARG A 50 -14.56 16.40 1.67
N GLY A 51 -13.78 16.65 0.62
CA GLY A 51 -13.73 15.80 -0.57
C GLY A 51 -13.00 14.49 -0.29
N VAL A 52 -13.69 13.37 -0.59
CA VAL A 52 -13.10 12.04 -0.54
C VAL A 52 -13.01 11.46 -1.96
N GLY A 53 -11.78 11.22 -2.38
CA GLY A 53 -11.46 10.50 -3.59
C GLY A 53 -11.29 9.01 -3.34
N ARG A 54 -11.41 8.22 -4.41
CA ARG A 54 -11.13 6.79 -4.40
C ARG A 54 -10.21 6.41 -5.55
N VAL A 55 -9.18 5.63 -5.25
CA VAL A 55 -8.14 5.20 -6.20
C VAL A 55 -7.93 3.70 -6.11
N ARG A 56 -7.53 3.05 -7.21
CA ARG A 56 -7.06 1.66 -7.09
C ARG A 56 -5.72 1.67 -6.36
N TRP A 57 -5.51 0.68 -5.50
CA TRP A 57 -4.23 0.48 -4.83
C TRP A 57 -3.04 0.55 -5.79
N SER A 58 -3.16 -0.11 -6.95
CA SER A 58 -2.13 -0.15 -8.00
C SER A 58 -1.79 1.21 -8.62
N GLN A 59 -2.62 2.24 -8.40
CA GLN A 59 -2.41 3.60 -8.92
C GLN A 59 -1.81 4.53 -7.86
N LEU A 60 -1.84 4.12 -6.59
CA LEU A 60 -1.22 4.84 -5.49
C LEU A 60 0.29 4.58 -5.51
N ARG A 61 1.07 5.64 -5.50
CA ARG A 61 2.53 5.60 -5.52
C ARG A 61 3.09 6.12 -4.21
N ASP A 62 4.23 5.55 -3.85
CA ASP A 62 5.10 6.06 -2.78
C ASP A 62 4.35 6.36 -1.46
N PRO A 63 3.61 5.37 -0.89
CA PRO A 63 2.98 5.56 0.41
C PRO A 63 4.06 5.76 1.47
N ARG A 64 3.97 6.83 2.27
CA ARG A 64 4.91 7.14 3.36
C ARG A 64 4.26 8.02 4.43
N LEU A 65 4.80 7.98 5.63
CA LEU A 65 4.44 8.97 6.65
C LEU A 65 5.08 10.32 6.30
N ASP A 66 4.29 11.39 6.41
CA ASP A 66 4.73 12.75 6.11
C ASP A 66 3.89 13.73 6.94
N THR A 67 4.46 14.89 7.26
CA THR A 67 3.73 15.97 7.96
C THR A 67 3.25 17.02 6.99
N LEU A 68 3.82 17.14 5.79
CA LEU A 68 3.42 18.18 4.85
C LEU A 68 2.22 17.72 4.02
N SER A 69 1.14 18.51 4.04
CA SER A 69 -0.03 18.23 3.24
C SER A 69 0.23 18.38 1.75
N GLY A 70 -0.61 17.78 0.93
CA GLY A 70 -0.43 17.82 -0.51
C GLY A 70 -0.85 19.14 -1.13
N GLY A 71 -2.02 19.64 -0.74
CA GLY A 71 -2.69 20.80 -1.33
C GLY A 71 -2.00 22.10 -0.98
N ALA A 72 -2.43 22.67 0.14
CA ALA A 72 -1.91 23.92 0.67
C ALA A 72 -0.47 23.82 1.21
N GLN A 73 0.15 22.64 1.15
CA GLN A 73 1.50 22.38 1.69
C GLN A 73 1.60 22.78 3.18
N VAL A 74 0.51 22.55 3.93
CA VAL A 74 0.42 22.93 5.34
C VAL A 74 1.01 21.80 6.17
N GLU A 75 1.74 22.16 7.23
CA GLU A 75 2.26 21.18 8.17
C GLU A 75 1.15 20.66 9.09
N ASN A 76 1.03 19.34 9.14
CA ASN A 76 0.08 18.63 9.97
C ASN A 76 0.68 18.41 11.36
N PRO A 77 -0.15 18.53 12.43
CA PRO A 77 0.32 18.33 13.81
C PRO A 77 0.91 16.95 14.07
N LEU A 78 0.50 15.94 13.28
CA LEU A 78 0.94 14.56 13.38
C LEU A 78 1.33 14.04 11.99
N PRO A 79 2.32 13.13 11.90
CA PRO A 79 2.61 12.41 10.66
C PRO A 79 1.37 11.65 10.18
N LEU A 80 0.94 11.96 8.96
CA LEU A 80 -0.15 11.27 8.30
C LEU A 80 0.39 10.39 7.18
N LEU A 81 -0.38 9.39 6.82
CA LEU A 81 -0.01 8.56 5.69
C LEU A 81 -0.35 9.27 4.39
N HIS A 82 0.70 9.59 3.64
CA HIS A 82 0.62 10.23 2.35
C HIS A 82 0.99 9.27 1.22
N GLY A 83 0.60 9.64 0.00
CA GLY A 83 1.05 9.01 -1.24
C GLY A 83 0.78 9.92 -2.42
N TYR A 84 1.05 9.43 -3.62
CA TYR A 84 0.92 10.18 -4.86
C TYR A 84 0.03 9.45 -5.86
N VAL A 85 -0.78 10.19 -6.59
CA VAL A 85 -1.65 9.64 -7.64
C VAL A 85 -1.82 10.64 -8.77
N TRP A 86 -2.03 10.14 -10.00
CA TRP A 86 -2.42 10.99 -11.11
C TRP A 86 -3.90 11.38 -10.97
N CYS A 87 -4.22 12.67 -11.09
CA CYS A 87 -5.57 13.18 -10.80
C CYS A 87 -6.67 12.56 -11.68
N ASP A 88 -6.35 12.16 -12.92
CA ASP A 88 -7.26 11.46 -13.83
C ASP A 88 -7.63 10.03 -13.38
N LYS A 89 -6.86 9.47 -12.44
CA LYS A 89 -7.12 8.14 -11.86
C LYS A 89 -7.99 8.19 -10.61
N VAL A 90 -8.17 9.36 -10.02
CA VAL A 90 -9.04 9.54 -8.85
C VAL A 90 -10.49 9.60 -9.31
N ARG A 91 -11.37 8.88 -8.60
CA ARG A 91 -12.82 9.02 -8.75
C ARG A 91 -13.39 9.69 -7.51
N GLY A 92 -14.48 10.45 -7.65
CA GLY A 92 -15.05 11.24 -6.57
C GLY A 92 -14.58 12.68 -6.60
N GLU A 93 -14.91 13.41 -5.54
CA GLU A 93 -14.61 14.84 -5.41
C GLU A 93 -13.29 15.01 -4.67
N ILE A 94 -12.25 15.41 -5.40
CA ILE A 94 -10.96 15.79 -4.83
C ILE A 94 -10.55 17.14 -5.36
N GLY A 95 -10.06 18.03 -4.48
CA GLY A 95 -9.54 19.32 -4.90
C GLY A 95 -8.34 19.16 -5.82
N HIS A 96 -8.48 19.62 -7.07
CA HIS A 96 -7.35 19.84 -7.97
C HIS A 96 -7.53 21.20 -8.67
N SER A 97 -6.58 22.12 -8.46
CA SER A 97 -6.57 23.38 -9.20
C SER A 97 -5.86 23.15 -10.53
N CYS A 98 -6.57 23.39 -11.65
CA CYS A 98 -5.91 23.53 -12.96
C CYS A 98 -5.06 24.81 -13.06
N ALA A 99 -4.96 25.59 -11.97
CA ALA A 99 -4.14 26.80 -11.86
C ALA A 99 -2.65 26.53 -12.14
N HIS A 100 -2.20 25.28 -12.02
CA HIS A 100 -0.81 24.88 -12.25
C HIS A 100 -0.56 24.28 -13.64
N GLY A 101 -1.51 24.45 -14.58
CA GLY A 101 -1.41 24.00 -15.97
C GLY A 101 -2.31 22.81 -16.32
N PRO A 102 -2.28 22.34 -17.58
CA PRO A 102 -3.11 21.22 -18.04
C PRO A 102 -2.71 19.92 -17.33
N GLY A 103 -3.71 19.08 -17.02
CA GLY A 103 -3.50 17.77 -16.41
C GLY A 103 -3.03 16.69 -17.41
N PRO A 104 -2.83 15.44 -16.95
CA PRO A 104 -3.02 14.96 -15.58
C PRO A 104 -1.89 15.38 -14.64
N HIS A 105 -2.24 15.71 -13.39
CA HIS A 105 -1.29 16.15 -12.36
C HIS A 105 -0.92 15.01 -11.42
N ASN A 106 0.34 14.95 -11.01
CA ASN A 106 0.77 14.06 -9.94
C ASN A 106 0.49 14.73 -8.59
N ILE A 107 -0.65 14.39 -7.98
CA ILE A 107 -1.11 15.02 -6.74
C ILE A 107 -0.73 14.16 -5.53
N LYS A 108 -0.25 14.83 -4.48
CA LYS A 108 -0.07 14.21 -3.16
C LYS A 108 -1.42 14.08 -2.47
N VAL A 109 -1.70 12.94 -1.87
CA VAL A 109 -2.94 12.70 -1.15
C VAL A 109 -2.61 12.15 0.23
N CYS A 110 -3.55 12.26 1.17
CA CYS A 110 -3.48 11.56 2.45
C CYS A 110 -4.54 10.46 2.51
N MET A 111 -4.24 9.39 3.25
CA MET A 111 -5.18 8.34 3.58
C MET A 111 -5.43 8.38 5.08
N LEU A 112 -6.71 8.41 5.46
CA LEU A 112 -7.12 8.34 6.86
C LEU A 112 -7.65 6.94 7.19
N ARG A 113 -7.47 6.56 8.46
CA ARG A 113 -7.94 5.26 8.97
C ARG A 113 -9.46 5.13 8.88
N GLU A 114 -10.18 6.20 9.13
CA GLU A 114 -11.66 6.23 9.14
C GLU A 114 -12.27 6.04 7.75
N ASP A 115 -11.59 6.46 6.69
CA ASP A 115 -12.08 6.31 5.31
C ASP A 115 -11.78 4.93 4.72
N ASN A 116 -10.83 4.20 5.30
CA ASN A 116 -10.29 2.99 4.72
C ASN A 116 -10.66 1.75 5.54
N THR A 117 -11.00 0.66 4.84
CA THR A 117 -11.23 -0.62 5.51
C THR A 117 -9.98 -1.06 6.28
N ARG A 118 -10.17 -1.78 7.39
CA ARG A 118 -9.06 -2.28 8.24
C ARG A 118 -7.98 -3.03 7.44
N LEU A 119 -8.37 -3.78 6.42
CA LEU A 119 -7.45 -4.52 5.55
C LEU A 119 -6.57 -3.59 4.70
N VAL A 120 -7.19 -2.60 4.06
CA VAL A 120 -6.46 -1.60 3.24
C VAL A 120 -5.57 -0.75 4.14
N TRP A 121 -6.08 -0.31 5.28
CA TRP A 121 -5.32 0.49 6.25
C TRP A 121 -4.08 -0.22 6.78
N ARG A 122 -4.19 -1.51 7.15
CA ARG A 122 -3.03 -2.28 7.61
C ARG A 122 -1.95 -2.36 6.53
N ARG A 123 -2.33 -2.62 5.28
CA ARG A 123 -1.38 -2.71 4.17
C ARG A 123 -0.71 -1.39 3.86
N LEU A 124 -1.49 -0.31 3.93
CA LEU A 124 -1.01 1.06 3.82
C LEU A 124 0.14 1.32 4.80
N LEU A 125 -0.01 0.89 6.05
CA LEU A 125 1.06 0.94 7.05
C LEU A 125 2.23 0.01 6.73
N ASP A 126 1.96 -1.24 6.32
CA ASP A 126 3.01 -2.22 5.99
C ASP A 126 3.95 -1.72 4.86
N VAL A 127 3.43 -0.92 3.92
CA VAL A 127 4.20 -0.37 2.79
C VAL A 127 4.89 0.95 3.15
N ALA A 128 4.25 1.77 3.97
CA ALA A 128 4.83 3.04 4.42
C ALA A 128 6.11 2.85 5.24
N GLY A 129 6.21 1.70 5.91
CA GLY A 129 7.27 1.44 6.87
C GLY A 129 7.09 2.23 8.17
N PRO A 130 8.02 2.08 9.12
CA PRO A 130 8.04 2.88 10.33
C PRO A 130 8.26 4.36 10.00
N ASP A 131 7.84 5.25 10.89
CA ASP A 131 8.18 6.67 10.77
C ASP A 131 9.70 6.82 10.93
N CYS A 132 10.41 7.05 9.82
CA CYS A 132 11.86 7.18 9.83
C CYS A 132 12.35 8.32 10.76
N ARG A 133 11.48 9.25 11.16
CA ARG A 133 11.84 10.32 12.12
C ARG A 133 11.79 9.87 13.58
N LEU A 134 11.04 8.82 13.91
CA LEU A 134 11.03 8.24 15.25
C LEU A 134 12.25 7.35 15.52
N GLU A 135 12.98 6.92 14.48
CA GLU A 135 14.20 6.13 14.63
C GLU A 135 15.47 6.98 14.73
N SER A 136 15.34 8.30 14.55
CA SER A 136 16.44 9.28 14.64
C SER A 136 16.43 10.13 15.92
N GLY A 137 15.57 9.79 16.89
CA GLY A 137 15.40 10.49 18.17
C GLY A 137 16.08 9.79 19.34
#